data_AF-A0A5S9M9J8-F1
#
_entry.id   AF-A0A5S9M9J8-F1
#
_cell.length_a   1.000
_cell.length_b   1.000
_cell.length_c   1.000
_cell.angle_alpha   90.00
_cell.angle_beta   90.00
_cell.angle_gamma   90.00
#
_symmetry.space_group_name_H-M   'P 1'
#
loop_
_entity.id
_entity.type
_entity.pdbx_description
1 polymer ?
#
loop_
_entity_poly.entity_id
_entity_poly.type
_entity_poly.pdbx_seq_one_letter_code
_entity_poly.pdbx_strand_id
1 'polypeptide(L)'
;MAKGYRAEGIAVLLGGIFNAFPYTAYSQNVGLIQLTGVKKNQVIVVTGALLMLFGLFPKIAAFTTIIPKSVLGGAMVAMFGMVIAYGIKMLSRVDFAKQENLLIVACSVGIGLGVTVVPQMFEHLPDSIKLLTSNGIVAGSFTAILLHIIYHMIPFKKRSRA
;
A
#
# COMPACT_ATOMS: atom_id res chain seq x y z
N MET A 1 -4.67 -12.45 -13.76
CA MET A 1 -3.92 -11.24 -13.41
C MET A 1 -4.35 -10.03 -14.25
N ALA A 2 -4.09 -9.98 -15.56
CA ALA A 2 -4.39 -8.79 -16.40
C ALA A 2 -5.86 -8.31 -16.35
N LYS A 3 -6.84 -9.23 -16.38
CA LYS A 3 -8.27 -8.87 -16.28
C LYS A 3 -8.63 -8.22 -14.93
N GLY A 4 -7.95 -8.61 -13.84
CA GLY A 4 -8.18 -8.07 -12.50
C GLY A 4 -7.68 -6.63 -12.37
N TYR A 5 -6.43 -6.38 -12.79
CA TYR A 5 -5.88 -5.02 -12.80
C TYR A 5 -6.66 -4.08 -13.72
N ARG A 6 -7.15 -4.56 -14.87
CA ARG A 6 -8.03 -3.77 -15.74
C ARG A 6 -9.36 -3.42 -15.06
N ALA A 7 -9.97 -4.38 -14.37
CA ALA A 7 -11.21 -4.14 -13.63
C ALA A 7 -10.99 -3.12 -12.50
N GLU A 8 -9.89 -3.24 -11.76
CA GLU A 8 -9.51 -2.29 -10.70
C GLU A 8 -9.29 -0.88 -11.26
N GLY A 9 -8.54 -0.74 -12.35
CA GLY A 9 -8.33 0.55 -13.02
C GLY A 9 -9.64 1.19 -13.49
N ILE A 10 -10.53 0.42 -14.11
CA ILE A 10 -11.86 0.91 -14.52
C ILE A 10 -12.68 1.33 -13.28
N ALA A 11 -12.63 0.56 -12.20
CA ALA A 11 -13.35 0.86 -10.97
C ALA A 11 -12.83 2.17 -10.33
N VAL A 12 -11.51 2.37 -10.26
CA VAL A 12 -10.91 3.63 -9.78
C VAL A 12 -11.28 4.81 -10.66
N LEU A 13 -11.29 4.65 -12.00
CA LEU A 13 -11.71 5.71 -12.93
C LEU A 13 -13.18 6.10 -12.71
N LEU A 14 -14.08 5.11 -12.62
CA LEU A 14 -15.49 5.35 -12.31
C LEU A 14 -15.63 6.00 -10.94
N GLY A 15 -14.87 5.53 -9.94
CA GLY A 15 -14.81 6.13 -8.61
C GLY A 15 -14.44 7.61 -8.67
N GLY A 16 -13.39 7.97 -9.41
CA GLY A 16 -12.98 9.36 -9.59
C GLY A 16 -14.06 10.26 -10.19
N ILE A 17 -14.84 9.75 -11.16
CA ILE A 17 -16.00 10.46 -11.74
C ILE A 17 -17.05 10.76 -10.65
N PHE A 18 -17.26 9.83 -9.72
CA PHE A 18 -18.21 9.97 -8.62
C PHE A 18 -17.58 10.51 -7.32
N ASN A 19 -16.40 11.16 -7.39
CA ASN A 19 -15.69 11.72 -6.23
C ASN A 19 -15.30 10.69 -5.15
N ALA A 20 -15.17 9.42 -5.50
CA ALA A 20 -14.67 8.38 -4.61
C ALA A 20 -13.14 8.40 -4.51
N PHE A 21 -12.61 8.01 -3.36
CA PHE A 21 -11.17 7.84 -3.15
C PHE A 21 -10.61 6.68 -3.98
N PRO A 22 -9.33 6.71 -4.38
CA PRO A 22 -8.67 5.57 -5.00
C PRO A 22 -8.72 4.35 -4.08
N TYR A 23 -9.17 3.20 -4.60
CA TYR A 23 -9.26 1.94 -3.86
C TYR A 23 -8.57 0.81 -4.62
N THR A 24 -8.13 -0.21 -3.88
CA THR A 24 -7.44 -1.38 -4.43
C THR A 24 -8.01 -2.66 -3.85
N ALA A 25 -7.65 -3.80 -4.43
CA ALA A 25 -8.09 -5.11 -3.95
C ALA A 25 -7.57 -5.39 -2.53
N TYR A 26 -8.50 -5.59 -1.59
CA TYR A 26 -8.18 -5.90 -0.20
C TYR A 26 -7.65 -7.34 -0.04
N SER A 27 -6.35 -7.47 0.24
CA SER A 27 -5.69 -8.77 0.45
C SER A 27 -6.18 -9.53 1.69
N GLN A 28 -6.83 -8.84 2.64
CA GLN A 28 -7.46 -9.45 3.82
C GLN A 28 -8.57 -10.45 3.43
N ASN A 29 -9.28 -10.19 2.33
CA ASN A 29 -10.35 -11.07 1.84
C ASN A 29 -9.81 -12.44 1.38
N VAL A 30 -8.55 -12.50 0.94
CA VAL A 30 -7.90 -13.76 0.56
C VAL A 30 -7.70 -14.66 1.78
N GLY A 31 -7.36 -14.08 2.93
CA GLY A 31 -7.25 -14.82 4.20
C GLY A 31 -8.60 -15.40 4.64
N LEU A 32 -9.67 -14.62 4.51
CA LEU A 32 -11.02 -15.12 4.81
C LEU A 32 -11.44 -16.27 3.89
N ILE A 33 -11.10 -16.22 2.61
CA ILE A 33 -11.36 -17.32 1.67
C ILE A 33 -10.58 -18.59 2.05
N GLN A 34 -9.34 -18.44 2.55
CA GLN A 34 -8.53 -19.57 3.03
C GLN A 34 -9.14 -20.23 4.27
N LEU A 35 -9.71 -19.44 5.18
CA LEU A 35 -10.36 -19.95 6.40
C LEU A 35 -11.74 -20.56 6.13
N THR A 36 -12.57 -19.91 5.31
CA THR A 36 -13.95 -20.34 5.04
C THR A 36 -14.05 -21.40 3.95
N GLY A 37 -13.03 -21.54 3.09
CA GLY A 37 -13.04 -22.43 1.94
C GLY A 37 -13.98 -22.00 0.80
N VAL A 38 -14.76 -20.92 0.98
CA VAL A 38 -15.77 -20.47 0.01
C VAL A 38 -15.11 -19.60 -1.07
N LYS A 39 -14.93 -20.17 -2.26
CA LYS A 39 -14.32 -19.50 -3.42
C LYS A 39 -15.33 -19.01 -4.47
N LYS A 40 -16.63 -19.06 -4.18
CA LYS A 40 -17.68 -18.69 -5.13
C LYS A 40 -17.75 -17.16 -5.32
N ASN A 41 -17.65 -16.71 -6.57
CA ASN A 41 -17.77 -15.28 -6.93
C ASN A 41 -19.13 -14.67 -6.54
N GLN A 42 -20.17 -15.50 -6.39
CA GLN A 42 -21.49 -15.08 -5.94
C GLN A 42 -21.45 -14.36 -4.60
N VAL A 43 -20.58 -14.77 -3.68
CA VAL A 43 -20.43 -14.10 -2.37
C VAL A 43 -20.00 -12.65 -2.56
N ILE A 44 -19.03 -12.41 -3.44
CA ILE A 44 -18.51 -11.07 -3.74
C ILE A 44 -19.60 -10.19 -4.36
N VAL A 45 -20.40 -10.74 -5.28
CA VAL A 45 -21.51 -10.02 -5.92
C VAL A 45 -22.59 -9.64 -4.90
N VAL A 46 -22.99 -10.58 -4.03
CA VAL A 46 -23.98 -10.34 -2.97
C VAL A 46 -23.48 -9.29 -1.98
N THR A 47 -22.23 -9.40 -1.54
CA THR A 47 -21.62 -8.38 -0.65
C THR A 47 -21.55 -7.01 -1.33
N GLY A 48 -21.15 -6.94 -2.60
CA GLY A 48 -21.13 -5.69 -3.35
C GLY A 48 -22.51 -5.03 -3.47
N ALA A 49 -23.55 -5.82 -3.75
CA ALA A 49 -24.93 -5.34 -3.78
C ALA A 49 -25.40 -4.85 -2.40
N LEU A 50 -25.09 -5.58 -1.32
CA LEU A 50 -25.38 -5.15 0.04
C LEU A 50 -24.70 -3.82 0.40
N LEU A 51 -23.42 -3.67 0.05
CA LEU A 51 -22.67 -2.43 0.30
C LEU A 51 -23.26 -1.26 -0.50
N MET A 52 -23.69 -1.49 -1.75
CA MET A 52 -24.38 -0.48 -2.55
C MET A 52 -25.70 -0.06 -1.89
N LEU A 53 -26.49 -1.02 -1.42
CA LEU A 53 -27.73 -0.74 -0.68
C LEU A 53 -27.44 0.07 0.57
N PHE A 54 -26.48 -0.33 1.40
CA PHE A 54 -26.11 0.41 2.60
C PHE A 54 -25.58 1.82 2.30
N GLY A 55 -24.87 2.02 1.19
CA GLY A 55 -24.43 3.33 0.74
C GLY A 55 -25.59 4.27 0.34
N LEU A 56 -26.72 3.71 -0.11
CA LEU A 56 -27.92 4.48 -0.46
C LEU A 56 -28.77 4.86 0.77
N PHE A 57 -28.57 4.22 1.93
CA PHE A 57 -29.32 4.51 3.15
C PHE A 57 -28.62 5.56 4.02
N PRO A 58 -29.07 6.83 4.05
CA PRO A 58 -28.41 7.91 4.79
C PRO A 58 -28.38 7.67 6.31
N LYS A 59 -29.28 6.84 6.85
CA LYS A 59 -29.26 6.43 8.26
C LYS A 59 -27.99 5.66 8.63
N ILE A 60 -27.44 4.86 7.72
CA ILE A 60 -26.18 4.14 7.93
C ILE A 60 -25.02 5.13 7.97
N ALA A 61 -25.01 6.12 7.07
CA ALA A 61 -24.01 7.18 7.10
C ALA A 61 -24.08 7.99 8.41
N ALA A 62 -25.27 8.37 8.87
CA ALA A 62 -25.46 9.04 10.16
C ALA A 62 -24.93 8.19 11.34
N PHE A 63 -25.14 6.87 11.32
CA PHE A 63 -24.59 5.98 12.34
C PHE A 63 -23.05 6.04 12.38
N THR A 64 -22.38 6.07 11.23
CA THR A 64 -20.91 6.17 11.19
C THR A 64 -20.36 7.45 11.81
N THR A 65 -21.11 8.56 11.76
CA THR A 65 -20.70 9.83 12.38
C THR A 65 -20.80 9.84 13.91
N ILE A 66 -21.57 8.92 14.49
CA ILE A 66 -21.72 8.79 15.95
C ILE A 66 -20.60 7.93 16.55
N ILE A 67 -19.86 7.18 15.71
CA ILE A 67 -18.77 6.31 16.17
C ILE A 67 -17.66 7.15 16.81
N PRO A 68 -17.29 6.88 18.07
CA PRO A 68 -16.23 7.62 18.75
C PRO A 68 -14.89 7.53 18.02
N LYS A 69 -14.16 8.64 17.97
CA LYS A 69 -12.83 8.71 17.36
C LYS A 69 -11.86 7.66 17.91
N SER A 70 -11.97 7.32 19.19
CA SER A 70 -11.14 6.28 19.82
C SER A 70 -11.36 4.88 19.21
N VAL A 71 -12.59 4.55 18.80
CA VAL A 71 -12.92 3.27 18.16
C VAL A 71 -12.37 3.25 16.73
N LEU A 72 -12.56 4.35 15.99
CA LEU A 72 -12.00 4.51 14.64
C LEU A 72 -10.47 4.42 14.67
N GLY A 73 -9.82 5.05 15.65
CA GLY A 73 -8.38 4.95 15.87
C GLY A 73 -7.93 3.51 16.12
N GLY A 74 -8.61 2.77 16.99
CA GLY A 74 -8.32 1.35 17.22
C GLY A 74 -8.46 0.49 15.96
N ALA A 75 -9.51 0.71 15.17
CA ALA A 75 -9.69 0.03 13.88
C ALA A 75 -8.56 0.38 12.88
N MET A 76 -8.17 1.65 12.81
CA MET A 76 -7.07 2.10 11.94
C MET A 76 -5.73 1.48 12.34
N VAL A 77 -5.44 1.33 13.63
CA VAL A 77 -4.22 0.65 14.11
C VAL A 77 -4.17 -0.80 13.62
N ALA A 78 -5.29 -1.53 13.70
CA ALA A 78 -5.36 -2.89 13.19
C ALA A 78 -5.18 -2.94 11.66
N MET A 79 -5.80 -2.00 10.92
CA MET A 79 -5.67 -1.93 9.45
C MET A 79 -4.23 -1.62 9.02
N PHE A 80 -3.61 -0.57 9.56
CA PHE A 80 -2.23 -0.21 9.23
C PHE A 80 -1.22 -1.25 9.73
N GLY A 81 -1.47 -1.88 10.89
CA GLY A 81 -0.65 -2.99 11.38
C GLY A 81 -0.65 -4.19 10.42
N MET A 82 -1.81 -4.53 9.87
CA MET A 82 -1.90 -5.57 8.84
C MET A 82 -1.17 -5.17 7.55
N VAL A 83 -1.22 -3.91 7.13
CA VAL A 83 -0.44 -3.41 5.97
C VAL A 83 1.06 -3.64 6.18
N ILE A 84 1.58 -3.29 7.36
CA ILE A 84 2.99 -3.53 7.73
C ILE A 84 3.31 -5.04 7.70
N ALA A 85 2.46 -5.86 8.32
CA ALA A 85 2.65 -7.31 8.34
C ALA A 85 2.68 -7.94 6.94
N TYR A 86 1.82 -7.48 6.02
CA TYR A 86 1.86 -7.91 4.62
C TYR A 86 3.12 -7.43 3.90
N GLY A 87 3.61 -6.23 4.19
CA GLY A 87 4.90 -5.75 3.69
C GLY A 87 6.06 -6.66 4.11
N ILE A 88 6.12 -7.04 5.39
CA ILE A 88 7.14 -7.98 5.91
C ILE A 88 6.99 -9.36 5.25
N LYS A 89 5.75 -9.86 5.10
CA LYS A 89 5.48 -11.13 4.43
C LYS A 89 5.90 -11.10 2.94
N MET A 90 5.82 -9.96 2.28
CA MET A 90 6.32 -9.82 0.91
C MET A 90 7.86 -9.92 0.89
N LEU A 91 8.52 -9.26 1.84
CA LEU A 91 9.96 -9.26 2.01
C LEU A 91 10.53 -10.64 2.37
N SER A 92 9.74 -11.53 2.99
CA SER A 92 10.22 -12.89 3.31
C SER A 92 10.57 -13.76 2.09
N ARG A 93 10.22 -13.31 0.89
CA ARG A 93 10.63 -13.94 -0.38
C ARG A 93 12.00 -13.49 -0.88
N VAL A 94 12.60 -12.49 -0.25
CA VAL A 94 13.91 -11.94 -0.62
C VAL A 94 15.02 -12.68 0.11
N ASP A 95 16.14 -12.92 -0.59
CA ASP A 95 17.35 -13.48 0.01
C ASP A 95 18.12 -12.40 0.79
N PHE A 96 17.95 -12.42 2.11
CA PHE A 96 18.63 -11.51 3.04
C PHE A 96 20.08 -11.90 3.35
N ALA A 97 20.58 -13.05 2.88
CA ALA A 97 22.01 -13.35 3.01
C ALA A 97 22.87 -12.45 2.11
N LYS A 98 22.28 -11.86 1.07
CA LYS A 98 22.94 -10.88 0.21
C LYS A 98 22.93 -9.50 0.87
N GLN A 99 24.12 -8.99 1.18
CA GLN A 99 24.33 -7.66 1.74
C GLN A 99 23.68 -6.56 0.89
N GLU A 100 23.67 -6.71 -0.44
CA GLU A 100 23.03 -5.78 -1.38
C GLU A 100 21.53 -5.62 -1.11
N ASN A 101 20.82 -6.73 -0.86
CA ASN A 101 19.39 -6.71 -0.55
C ASN A 101 19.12 -6.07 0.82
N LEU A 102 19.96 -6.36 1.81
CA LEU A 102 19.88 -5.72 3.13
C LEU A 102 20.08 -4.21 3.03
N LEU A 103 21.04 -3.74 2.25
CA LEU A 103 21.29 -2.31 2.03
C LEU A 103 20.12 -1.63 1.32
N ILE A 104 19.55 -2.25 0.28
CA ILE A 104 18.37 -1.72 -0.41
C ILE A 104 17.22 -1.50 0.59
N VAL A 105 16.93 -2.50 1.44
CA VAL A 105 15.86 -2.39 2.44
C VAL A 105 16.18 -1.35 3.51
N ALA A 106 17.39 -1.36 4.07
CA ALA A 106 17.79 -0.43 5.12
C ALA A 106 17.72 1.04 4.65
N CYS A 107 18.28 1.35 3.47
CA CYS A 107 18.27 2.70 2.93
C CYS A 107 16.87 3.16 2.53
N SER A 108 16.07 2.30 1.86
CA SER A 108 14.72 2.69 1.43
C SER A 108 13.76 2.93 2.60
N VAL A 109 13.78 2.07 3.61
CA VAL A 109 12.97 2.25 4.83
C VAL A 109 13.47 3.46 5.63
N GLY A 110 14.79 3.61 5.79
CA GLY A 110 15.39 4.72 6.52
C GLY A 110 15.07 6.07 5.91
N ILE A 111 15.22 6.21 4.59
CA ILE A 111 14.88 7.45 3.87
C ILE A 111 13.37 7.70 3.92
N GLY A 112 12.54 6.69 3.65
CA GLY A 112 11.08 6.85 3.67
C GLY A 112 10.56 7.32 5.03
N LEU A 113 11.07 6.74 6.13
CA LEU A 113 10.73 7.19 7.48
C LEU A 113 11.32 8.56 7.80
N GLY A 114 12.58 8.82 7.43
CA GLY A 114 13.24 10.10 7.68
C GLY A 114 12.50 11.29 7.06
N VAL A 115 12.06 11.14 5.81
CA VAL A 115 11.23 12.13 5.11
C VAL A 115 9.89 12.38 5.81
N THR A 116 9.28 11.32 6.34
CA THR A 116 7.97 11.40 7.02
C THR A 116 8.09 12.09 8.39
N VAL A 117 9.19 11.83 9.12
CA VAL A 117 9.40 12.38 10.46
C VAL A 117 9.94 13.82 10.42
N VAL A 118 10.68 14.19 9.39
CA VAL A 118 11.28 15.53 9.23
C VAL A 118 10.79 16.18 7.94
N PRO A 119 9.50 16.57 7.85
CA PRO A 119 8.94 17.18 6.64
C PRO A 119 9.56 18.54 6.31
N GLN A 120 10.18 19.21 7.29
CA GLN A 120 10.84 20.52 7.13
C GLN A 120 12.06 20.45 6.20
N MET A 121 12.62 19.26 5.95
CA MET A 121 13.78 19.04 5.10
C MET A 121 13.61 19.57 3.67
N PHE A 122 12.36 19.69 3.20
CA PHE A 122 12.03 20.13 1.84
C PHE A 122 11.32 21.49 1.80
N GLU A 123 11.43 22.32 2.83
CA GLU A 123 10.74 23.62 2.90
C GLU A 123 11.15 24.62 1.81
N HIS A 124 12.38 24.51 1.31
CA HIS A 124 12.92 25.39 0.26
C HIS A 124 12.63 24.90 -1.18
N LEU A 125 11.92 23.78 -1.34
CA LEU A 125 11.56 23.27 -2.67
C LEU A 125 10.26 23.89 -3.19
N PRO A 126 10.09 24.01 -4.53
CA PRO A 126 8.82 24.42 -5.12
C PRO A 126 7.67 23.50 -4.70
N ASP A 127 6.48 24.05 -4.48
CA ASP A 127 5.31 23.32 -3.96
C ASP A 127 4.99 22.03 -4.75
N SER A 128 5.13 22.08 -6.08
CA SER A 128 4.90 20.93 -6.96
C SER A 128 5.84 19.75 -6.68
N ILE A 129 7.09 20.03 -6.29
CA ILE A 129 8.09 19.00 -5.97
C ILE A 129 7.93 18.57 -4.51
N LYS A 130 7.64 19.54 -3.62
CA LYS A 130 7.44 19.32 -2.19
C LYS A 130 6.36 18.28 -1.90
N LEU A 131 5.25 18.30 -2.65
CA LEU A 131 4.19 17.30 -2.50
C LEU A 131 4.66 15.84 -2.73
N LEU A 132 5.64 15.65 -3.62
CA LEU A 132 6.21 14.34 -3.92
C LEU A 132 7.34 13.99 -2.96
N THR A 133 8.24 14.94 -2.67
CA THR A 133 9.41 14.72 -1.83
C THR A 133 9.10 14.63 -0.35
N SER A 134 8.01 15.24 0.12
CA SER A 134 7.53 15.11 1.51
C SER A 134 6.75 13.81 1.74
N ASN A 135 6.53 12.99 0.71
CA ASN A 135 5.87 11.70 0.86
C ASN A 135 6.91 10.57 1.06
N GLY A 136 6.98 10.05 2.29
CA GLY A 136 7.92 8.98 2.63
C GLY A 136 7.76 7.70 1.80
N ILE A 137 6.55 7.38 1.33
CA ILE A 137 6.31 6.21 0.47
C ILE A 137 6.99 6.42 -0.88
N VAL A 138 6.90 7.62 -1.45
CA VAL A 138 7.54 7.98 -2.72
C VAL A 138 9.05 7.97 -2.57
N ALA A 139 9.59 8.65 -1.56
CA ALA A 139 11.03 8.71 -1.31
C ALA A 139 11.66 7.33 -1.04
N GLY A 140 11.01 6.52 -0.21
CA GLY A 140 11.44 5.14 0.07
C GLY A 140 11.38 4.24 -1.16
N SER A 141 10.28 4.30 -1.92
CA SER A 141 10.12 3.49 -3.14
C SER A 141 11.12 3.89 -4.24
N PHE A 142 11.33 5.19 -4.44
CA PHE A 142 12.33 5.69 -5.38
C PHE A 142 13.73 5.21 -5.00
N THR A 143 14.09 5.32 -3.72
CA THR A 143 15.38 4.81 -3.20
C THR A 143 15.52 3.31 -3.43
N ALA A 144 14.47 2.52 -3.13
CA ALA A 144 14.48 1.08 -3.33
C ALA A 144 14.72 0.70 -4.79
N ILE A 145 13.99 1.33 -5.71
CA ILE A 145 14.12 1.10 -7.16
C ILE A 145 15.52 1.48 -7.65
N LEU A 146 16.00 2.66 -7.25
CA LEU A 146 17.32 3.17 -7.66
C LEU A 146 18.45 2.24 -7.19
N LEU A 147 18.46 1.85 -5.92
CA LEU A 147 19.47 0.93 -5.40
C LEU A 147 19.34 -0.46 -6.01
N HIS A 148 18.12 -0.95 -6.23
CA HIS A 148 17.91 -2.23 -6.89
C HIS A 148 18.49 -2.22 -8.33
N ILE A 149 18.28 -1.15 -9.09
CA ILE A 149 18.88 -0.99 -10.42
C ILE A 149 20.40 -0.99 -10.34
N ILE A 150 20.98 -0.23 -9.40
CA ILE A 150 22.44 -0.12 -9.24
C ILE A 150 23.08 -1.48 -8.92
N TYR A 151 22.54 -2.23 -7.96
CA TYR A 151 23.15 -3.47 -7.50
C TYR A 151 22.85 -4.69 -8.40
N HIS A 152 21.66 -4.75 -9.02
CA HIS A 152 21.22 -5.96 -9.75
C HIS A 152 21.15 -5.80 -11.26
N MET A 153 21.04 -4.58 -11.79
CA MET A 153 20.81 -4.33 -13.21
C MET A 153 22.05 -3.81 -13.93
N ILE A 154 22.93 -3.11 -13.22
CA ILE A 154 24.25 -2.70 -13.75
C ILE A 154 25.23 -3.85 -13.48
N PRO A 155 25.87 -4.44 -14.51
CA PRO A 155 26.84 -5.51 -14.32
C PRO A 155 28.10 -4.96 -13.64
N PHE A 156 28.09 -4.89 -12.31
CA PHE A 156 29.29 -4.64 -11.54
C PHE A 156 30.16 -5.89 -11.63
N LYS A 157 31.20 -5.82 -12.49
CA LYS A 157 32.19 -6.88 -12.68
C LYS A 157 32.69 -7.33 -11.30
N LYS A 158 32.22 -8.50 -10.82
CA LYS A 158 32.72 -9.13 -9.59
C LYS A 158 34.23 -9.26 -9.74
N ARG A 159 34.97 -8.44 -8.98
CA ARG A 159 36.43 -8.55 -8.91
C ARG A 159 36.71 -9.87 -8.19
N SER A 160 37.07 -10.88 -8.97
CA SER A 160 37.57 -12.18 -8.51
C SER A 160 38.62 -11.93 -7.43
N ARG A 161 38.31 -12.25 -6.17
CA ARG A 161 39.35 -12.42 -5.16
C ARG A 161 39.95 -13.80 -5.42
N ALA A 162 41.18 -13.77 -5.92
CA ALA A 162 42.11 -14.89 -5.92
C ALA A 162 42.43 -15.32 -4.49
#